data_AF-A0A2D8ARN4-F1
#
_entry.id   AF-A0A2D8ARN4-F1
#
_cell.length_a   1.000
_cell.length_b   1.000
_cell.length_c   1.000
_cell.angle_alpha   90.00
_cell.angle_beta   90.00
_cell.angle_gamma   90.00
#
_symmetry.space_group_name_H-M   'P 1'
#
loop_
_entity.id
_entity.type
_entity.pdbx_description
1 polymer ?
#
loop_
_entity_poly.entity_id
_entity_poly.type
_entity_poly.pdbx_seq_one_letter_code
_entity_poly.pdbx_strand_id
1 'polypeptide(L)'
;MGLGRKKKQDANMPPPNALPPMPPAPGLPLPPAPGLPLPPVPGAPLPPAPSPATLPTPAPPVSPAPTTPQAPTATPVPAQAQPLASPAPAIEALPPSPAPEIPEVVEESDSYSGLYAKKSGKPLKQVYGHIDRISQGEIGSLLDRYSDRFGHELDRDIIVMRKEERDDKITEIRDSPTVQLLNQEGEVEDDSHLDGDTLVELNTQLKTVEDELRRLKPEYQAAKAEGDRELLRELRPSLESLMSERKLIKAVIAGEADIDELISDDEEEYDDDDEDEEYDEDEESYVAEVAEDDDDVFLEFVSIVDTLLGSNLPEDKISEFTQSDGFNTYREVGSDPSNADEELRAEFFKVVDALLGGMPDEAVSEFVESEDFDTYRTIGAMYS
;
A
#
# COMPACT_ATOMS: atom_id res chain seq x y z
N MET A 1 -53.05 -66.15 -9.01
CA MET A 1 -51.85 -67.02 -8.89
C MET A 1 -50.83 -66.43 -9.86
N GLY A 2 -49.79 -65.71 -9.45
CA GLY A 2 -48.75 -66.09 -8.50
C GLY A 2 -47.56 -66.67 -9.28
N LEU A 3 -46.34 -66.20 -8.98
CA LEU A 3 -44.99 -66.60 -9.47
C LEU A 3 -44.44 -65.69 -10.60
N GLY A 4 -43.29 -65.02 -10.53
CA GLY A 4 -42.18 -65.05 -9.58
C GLY A 4 -40.82 -65.27 -10.28
N ARG A 5 -40.01 -64.19 -10.34
CA ARG A 5 -38.53 -64.12 -10.37
C ARG A 5 -37.75 -64.45 -11.67
N LYS A 6 -36.98 -63.46 -12.16
CA LYS A 6 -35.51 -63.61 -12.29
C LYS A 6 -34.77 -62.26 -12.30
N LYS A 7 -33.63 -62.29 -11.64
CA LYS A 7 -32.68 -61.24 -11.27
C LYS A 7 -31.77 -60.86 -12.46
N LYS A 8 -31.45 -59.58 -12.63
CA LYS A 8 -30.15 -59.15 -13.18
C LYS A 8 -29.78 -57.77 -12.65
N GLN A 9 -28.52 -57.66 -12.30
CA GLN A 9 -27.84 -56.57 -11.61
C GLN A 9 -26.82 -56.06 -12.61
N ASP A 10 -26.91 -54.79 -12.98
CA ASP A 10 -25.95 -53.97 -13.74
C ASP A 10 -26.59 -52.56 -13.76
N ALA A 11 -25.92 -51.43 -13.74
CA ALA A 11 -24.60 -50.99 -13.31
C ALA A 11 -24.70 -49.45 -13.42
N ASN A 12 -24.25 -48.75 -12.40
CA ASN A 12 -23.67 -47.40 -12.44
C ASN A 12 -24.24 -46.36 -13.44
N MET A 13 -25.14 -45.49 -12.97
CA MET A 13 -25.38 -44.16 -13.52
C MET A 13 -25.39 -43.15 -12.35
N PRO A 14 -24.68 -42.02 -12.44
CA PRO A 14 -24.76 -40.97 -11.41
C PRO A 14 -26.14 -40.28 -11.49
N PRO A 15 -26.74 -39.89 -10.34
CA PRO A 15 -27.98 -39.12 -10.36
C PRO A 15 -27.74 -37.69 -10.88
N PRO A 16 -28.73 -37.06 -11.53
CA PRO A 16 -28.63 -35.66 -11.94
C PRO A 16 -28.60 -34.74 -10.70
N ASN A 17 -27.84 -33.64 -10.81
CA ASN A 17 -27.72 -32.58 -9.82
C ASN A 17 -29.05 -32.24 -9.18
N ALA A 18 -29.12 -32.37 -7.85
CA ALA A 18 -30.22 -31.86 -7.05
C ALA A 18 -30.16 -30.33 -7.02
N LEU A 19 -31.26 -29.69 -7.40
CA LEU A 19 -31.51 -28.27 -7.21
C LEU A 19 -31.42 -27.91 -5.71
N PRO A 20 -30.93 -26.71 -5.34
CA PRO A 20 -30.89 -26.28 -3.94
C PRO A 20 -32.31 -26.13 -3.36
N PRO A 21 -32.49 -26.34 -2.04
CA PRO A 21 -33.81 -26.33 -1.42
C PRO A 21 -34.36 -24.90 -1.31
N MET A 22 -35.66 -24.76 -1.59
CA MET A 22 -36.43 -23.53 -1.37
C MET A 22 -36.39 -23.09 0.11
N PRO A 23 -36.43 -21.77 0.40
CA PRO A 23 -36.56 -21.26 1.77
C PRO A 23 -37.97 -21.52 2.32
N PRO A 24 -38.14 -21.72 3.64
CA PRO A 24 -39.42 -22.00 4.24
C PRO A 24 -40.26 -20.72 4.41
N ALA A 25 -41.58 -20.85 4.16
CA ALA A 25 -42.55 -19.79 4.38
C ALA A 25 -42.69 -19.41 5.87
N PRO A 26 -43.05 -18.15 6.20
CA PRO A 26 -43.05 -17.64 7.56
C PRO A 26 -44.34 -18.01 8.31
N GLY A 27 -44.23 -18.41 9.59
CA GLY A 27 -45.37 -18.35 10.52
C GLY A 27 -45.68 -19.54 11.44
N LEU A 28 -44.73 -20.41 11.81
CA LEU A 28 -44.95 -21.41 12.87
C LEU A 28 -43.82 -21.38 13.92
N PRO A 29 -44.13 -21.50 15.23
CA PRO A 29 -43.15 -21.37 16.30
C PRO A 29 -42.22 -22.59 16.36
N LEU A 30 -40.91 -22.33 16.46
CA LEU A 30 -39.85 -23.33 16.56
C LEU A 30 -39.90 -24.09 17.91
N PRO A 31 -39.56 -25.39 17.92
CA PRO A 31 -39.31 -26.13 19.17
C PRO A 31 -37.93 -25.74 19.76
N PRO A 32 -37.73 -25.84 21.08
CA PRO A 32 -36.48 -25.44 21.71
C PRO A 32 -35.35 -26.44 21.39
N ALA A 33 -34.23 -25.92 20.91
CA ALA A 33 -32.99 -26.68 20.71
C ALA A 33 -32.31 -26.99 22.06
N PRO A 34 -31.74 -28.18 22.23
CA PRO A 34 -31.08 -28.58 23.48
C PRO A 34 -29.64 -28.07 23.52
N GLY A 35 -29.24 -27.41 24.61
CA GLY A 35 -27.81 -27.28 24.95
C GLY A 35 -27.25 -25.92 25.37
N LEU A 36 -28.05 -24.90 25.68
CA LEU A 36 -27.54 -23.68 26.33
C LEU A 36 -27.91 -23.59 27.82
N PRO A 37 -26.98 -23.18 28.69
CA PRO A 37 -27.25 -23.00 30.12
C PRO A 37 -28.17 -21.79 30.34
N LEU A 38 -29.18 -22.00 31.19
CA LEU A 38 -30.15 -20.97 31.59
C LEU A 38 -29.49 -19.85 32.44
N PRO A 39 -30.01 -18.61 32.40
CA PRO A 39 -29.59 -17.57 33.32
C PRO A 39 -30.04 -17.88 34.77
N PRO A 40 -29.31 -17.39 35.79
CA PRO A 40 -29.57 -17.76 37.18
C PRO A 40 -30.85 -17.10 37.71
N VAL A 41 -31.69 -17.92 38.34
CA VAL A 41 -32.87 -17.47 39.10
C VAL A 41 -32.43 -17.06 40.51
N PRO A 42 -32.84 -15.90 41.04
CA PRO A 42 -32.42 -15.47 42.37
C PRO A 42 -33.08 -16.32 43.48
N GLY A 43 -32.27 -16.92 44.35
CA GLY A 43 -32.74 -17.43 45.65
C GLY A 43 -32.59 -18.92 45.97
N ALA A 44 -31.56 -19.64 45.48
CA ALA A 44 -31.24 -21.00 45.96
C ALA A 44 -29.74 -21.17 46.29
N PRO A 45 -29.38 -22.01 47.29
CA PRO A 45 -28.05 -22.03 47.89
C PRO A 45 -26.99 -22.69 46.99
N LEU A 46 -25.77 -22.12 47.04
CA LEU A 46 -24.58 -22.50 46.27
C LEU A 46 -24.10 -23.94 46.53
N PRO A 47 -23.72 -24.71 45.49
CA PRO A 47 -22.89 -25.90 45.65
C PRO A 47 -21.39 -25.54 45.76
N PRO A 48 -20.56 -26.41 46.36
CA PRO A 48 -19.18 -26.10 46.75
C PRO A 48 -18.18 -26.15 45.58
N ALA A 49 -17.15 -25.31 45.66
CA ALA A 49 -16.07 -25.18 44.68
C ALA A 49 -15.14 -26.41 44.63
N PRO A 50 -14.61 -26.81 43.45
CA PRO A 50 -13.51 -27.76 43.36
C PRO A 50 -12.15 -27.06 43.44
N SER A 51 -11.21 -27.71 44.12
CA SER A 51 -9.80 -27.31 44.31
C SER A 51 -8.95 -27.55 43.03
N PRO A 52 -7.76 -26.91 42.91
CA PRO A 52 -6.99 -26.91 41.66
C PRO A 52 -6.13 -28.17 41.48
N ALA A 53 -6.18 -28.77 40.30
CA ALA A 53 -5.34 -29.90 39.90
C ALA A 53 -4.23 -29.44 38.92
N THR A 54 -3.00 -29.42 39.44
CA THR A 54 -1.72 -29.85 38.83
C THR A 54 -1.43 -29.57 37.35
N LEU A 55 -0.45 -28.70 37.11
CA LEU A 55 0.34 -28.53 35.87
C LEU A 55 0.98 -29.85 35.38
N PRO A 56 1.08 -30.08 34.05
CA PRO A 56 2.04 -31.01 33.48
C PRO A 56 3.34 -30.31 33.03
N THR A 57 4.46 -30.91 33.43
CA THR A 57 5.87 -30.62 33.10
C THR A 57 6.25 -30.82 31.62
N PRO A 58 7.32 -30.17 31.12
CA PRO A 58 7.84 -30.36 29.76
C PRO A 58 8.80 -31.56 29.64
N ALA A 59 8.82 -32.23 28.49
CA ALA A 59 9.73 -33.32 28.17
C ALA A 59 10.94 -32.83 27.31
N PRO A 60 12.17 -33.30 27.58
CA PRO A 60 13.40 -32.94 26.84
C PRO A 60 13.69 -33.87 25.62
N PRO A 61 14.75 -33.62 24.82
CA PRO A 61 14.79 -33.89 23.38
C PRO A 61 15.36 -35.27 23.01
N VAL A 62 15.08 -35.73 21.78
CA VAL A 62 15.71 -36.90 21.18
C VAL A 62 16.24 -36.59 19.77
N SER A 63 17.55 -36.69 19.61
CA SER A 63 18.23 -37.09 18.37
C SER A 63 18.66 -38.56 18.53
N PRO A 64 18.77 -39.38 17.47
CA PRO A 64 20.08 -39.48 16.79
C PRO A 64 20.07 -39.89 15.28
N ALA A 65 20.99 -39.25 14.52
CA ALA A 65 21.98 -39.83 13.59
C ALA A 65 21.52 -40.61 12.30
N PRO A 66 22.44 -41.07 11.42
CA PRO A 66 22.87 -40.34 10.21
C PRO A 66 22.81 -41.17 8.90
N THR A 67 22.67 -40.54 7.73
CA THR A 67 22.95 -41.22 6.44
C THR A 67 23.48 -40.26 5.37
N THR A 68 24.79 -40.35 5.07
CA THR A 68 25.36 -40.31 3.71
C THR A 68 25.63 -41.77 3.31
N PRO A 69 25.78 -42.21 2.03
CA PRO A 69 26.56 -41.56 0.95
C PRO A 69 26.10 -41.80 -0.51
N GLN A 70 26.54 -40.96 -1.45
CA GLN A 70 27.37 -41.32 -2.63
C GLN A 70 27.26 -40.31 -3.78
N ALA A 71 28.45 -39.89 -4.24
CA ALA A 71 28.72 -39.49 -5.61
C ALA A 71 28.97 -40.73 -6.49
N PRO A 72 28.94 -40.58 -7.82
CA PRO A 72 30.03 -41.09 -8.65
C PRO A 72 30.51 -40.00 -9.62
N THR A 73 31.77 -39.56 -9.51
CA THR A 73 32.94 -40.02 -10.28
C THR A 73 32.81 -39.95 -11.80
N ALA A 74 33.65 -39.07 -12.36
CA ALA A 74 34.06 -38.96 -13.75
C ALA A 74 34.59 -40.27 -14.35
N THR A 75 34.62 -40.36 -15.68
CA THR A 75 35.81 -40.78 -16.44
C THR A 75 35.70 -40.39 -17.93
N PRO A 76 36.85 -40.28 -18.64
CA PRO A 76 37.01 -39.61 -19.93
C PRO A 76 37.18 -40.59 -21.10
N VAL A 77 37.10 -40.10 -22.34
CA VAL A 77 37.60 -40.80 -23.55
C VAL A 77 38.01 -39.76 -24.62
N PRO A 78 38.82 -40.10 -25.64
CA PRO A 78 40.13 -39.48 -25.86
C PRO A 78 40.25 -38.80 -27.25
N ALA A 79 41.43 -38.21 -27.46
CA ALA A 79 41.91 -37.60 -28.69
C ALA A 79 41.62 -38.38 -29.99
N GLN A 80 41.35 -37.64 -31.06
CA GLN A 80 41.78 -37.99 -32.41
C GLN A 80 42.48 -36.79 -33.06
N ALA A 81 43.65 -37.07 -33.60
CA ALA A 81 44.51 -36.17 -34.35
C ALA A 81 44.55 -36.61 -35.82
N GLN A 82 45.01 -35.69 -36.69
CA GLN A 82 45.62 -35.87 -38.03
C GLN A 82 44.67 -35.74 -39.25
N PRO A 83 45.15 -35.42 -40.48
CA PRO A 83 46.25 -34.50 -40.87
C PRO A 83 46.09 -33.74 -42.24
N LEU A 84 47.00 -32.77 -42.46
CA LEU A 84 47.77 -32.42 -43.69
C LEU A 84 47.16 -31.74 -44.97
N ALA A 85 47.99 -30.80 -45.48
CA ALA A 85 48.27 -30.36 -46.88
C ALA A 85 47.49 -29.13 -47.43
N SER A 86 48.04 -28.07 -48.07
CA SER A 86 49.39 -27.49 -48.40
C SER A 86 49.13 -26.26 -49.37
N PRO A 87 50.09 -25.56 -50.03
CA PRO A 87 51.25 -24.76 -49.59
C PRO A 87 51.44 -23.35 -50.28
N ALA A 88 52.30 -22.49 -49.67
CA ALA A 88 53.29 -21.51 -50.25
C ALA A 88 52.86 -20.40 -51.27
N PRO A 89 53.66 -19.31 -51.53
CA PRO A 89 55.08 -19.04 -51.23
C PRO A 89 55.31 -17.78 -50.34
N ALA A 90 56.33 -17.71 -49.47
CA ALA A 90 57.78 -17.63 -49.69
C ALA A 90 58.25 -16.32 -50.36
N ILE A 91 58.80 -15.42 -49.54
CA ILE A 91 59.83 -14.43 -49.92
C ILE A 91 60.97 -14.57 -48.89
N GLU A 92 62.08 -15.15 -49.38
CA GLU A 92 63.48 -14.94 -49.00
C GLU A 92 63.80 -13.44 -48.80
N ALA A 93 64.80 -12.94 -48.08
CA ALA A 93 65.86 -13.43 -47.20
C ALA A 93 66.65 -12.15 -46.77
N LEU A 94 67.24 -12.10 -45.57
CA LEU A 94 68.68 -11.82 -45.34
C LEU A 94 69.03 -11.76 -43.82
N PRO A 95 70.28 -12.08 -43.41
CA PRO A 95 70.73 -12.29 -42.02
C PRO A 95 71.47 -11.05 -41.40
N PRO A 96 71.97 -11.09 -40.14
CA PRO A 96 72.05 -9.96 -39.19
C PRO A 96 73.45 -9.31 -39.04
N SER A 97 73.50 -8.05 -38.55
CA SER A 97 74.68 -7.43 -37.88
C SER A 97 74.38 -6.00 -37.39
N PRO A 98 75.12 -5.41 -36.43
CA PRO A 98 75.37 -5.80 -35.04
C PRO A 98 74.87 -4.72 -34.03
N ALA A 99 74.76 -5.11 -32.76
CA ALA A 99 74.39 -4.23 -31.64
C ALA A 99 75.39 -3.08 -31.42
N PRO A 100 74.93 -1.90 -30.95
CA PRO A 100 75.73 -0.99 -30.15
C PRO A 100 75.28 -0.99 -28.68
N GLU A 101 76.29 -0.77 -27.84
CA GLU A 101 76.37 -0.86 -26.40
C GLU A 101 75.32 -0.07 -25.60
N ILE A 102 75.03 -0.66 -24.45
CA ILE A 102 74.26 -0.17 -23.31
C ILE A 102 75.03 0.99 -22.64
N PRO A 103 74.35 2.02 -22.12
CA PRO A 103 74.70 2.53 -20.81
C PRO A 103 73.55 2.35 -19.83
N GLU A 104 73.86 1.66 -18.73
CA GLU A 104 72.98 1.51 -17.56
C GLU A 104 72.54 2.89 -17.06
N VAL A 105 71.24 3.12 -17.08
CA VAL A 105 70.57 4.01 -16.12
C VAL A 105 69.53 3.16 -15.42
N VAL A 106 69.73 3.03 -14.12
CA VAL A 106 68.85 2.34 -13.19
C VAL A 106 67.56 3.16 -13.10
N GLU A 107 66.52 2.74 -13.80
CA GLU A 107 65.14 3.17 -13.57
C GLU A 107 64.34 1.89 -13.51
N GLU A 108 63.62 1.70 -12.40
CA GLU A 108 62.79 0.54 -12.13
C GLU A 108 61.96 0.23 -13.36
N SER A 109 62.16 -0.96 -13.94
CA SER A 109 61.48 -1.38 -15.15
C SER A 109 59.97 -1.18 -14.97
N ASP A 110 59.43 -0.20 -15.70
CA ASP A 110 58.04 -0.12 -16.14
C ASP A 110 57.71 -1.46 -16.80
N SER A 111 57.39 -2.45 -15.97
CA SER A 111 56.94 -3.75 -16.45
C SER A 111 55.71 -3.46 -17.30
N TYR A 112 55.66 -4.04 -18.50
CA TYR A 112 54.55 -3.90 -19.44
C TYR A 112 53.17 -4.16 -18.80
N SER A 113 53.13 -4.91 -17.70
CA SER A 113 51.96 -5.14 -16.86
C SER A 113 51.45 -3.88 -16.14
N GLY A 114 52.31 -2.94 -15.78
CA GLY A 114 51.98 -1.67 -15.11
C GLY A 114 51.18 -0.70 -15.98
N LEU A 115 51.37 -0.75 -17.30
CA LEU A 115 50.66 0.12 -18.26
C LEU A 115 49.16 -0.21 -18.39
N TYR A 116 48.71 -1.36 -17.90
CA TYR A 116 47.32 -1.81 -17.92
C TYR A 116 46.69 -2.01 -16.54
N ALA A 117 47.48 -1.90 -15.46
CA ALA A 117 47.05 -2.33 -14.13
C ALA A 117 46.04 -1.40 -13.43
N LYS A 118 45.75 -0.19 -13.93
CA LYS A 118 45.03 0.84 -13.14
C LYS A 118 44.05 1.73 -13.89
N LYS A 119 43.46 1.28 -15.00
CA LYS A 119 42.52 2.12 -15.78
C LYS A 119 41.07 1.98 -15.31
N SER A 120 40.72 0.86 -14.68
CA SER A 120 39.36 0.58 -14.23
C SER A 120 39.42 0.07 -12.80
N GLY A 121 38.76 0.76 -11.87
CA GLY A 121 38.56 0.31 -10.50
C GLY A 121 37.58 -0.87 -10.39
N LYS A 122 37.01 -1.32 -11.52
CA LYS A 122 36.06 -2.43 -11.59
C LYS A 122 36.79 -3.75 -11.86
N PRO A 123 36.34 -4.87 -11.27
CA PRO A 123 36.94 -6.18 -11.52
C PRO A 123 36.92 -6.53 -13.01
N LEU A 124 37.96 -7.22 -13.47
CA LEU A 124 38.18 -7.54 -14.89
C LEU A 124 36.99 -8.24 -15.57
N LYS A 125 36.27 -9.10 -14.83
CA LYS A 125 35.06 -9.79 -15.29
C LYS A 125 33.92 -8.81 -15.64
N GLN A 126 33.76 -7.74 -14.88
CA GLN A 126 32.74 -6.71 -15.10
C GLN A 126 33.11 -5.83 -16.31
N VAL A 127 34.41 -5.55 -16.49
CA VAL A 127 34.91 -4.84 -17.68
C VAL A 127 34.64 -5.66 -18.95
N TYR A 128 34.93 -6.97 -18.95
CA TYR A 128 34.63 -7.83 -20.10
C TYR A 128 33.13 -7.96 -20.38
N GLY A 129 32.28 -8.05 -19.35
CA GLY A 129 30.82 -8.06 -19.54
C GLY A 129 30.28 -6.73 -20.09
N HIS A 130 30.80 -5.59 -19.64
CA HIS A 130 30.42 -4.28 -20.15
C HIS A 130 30.87 -4.09 -21.61
N ILE A 131 32.09 -4.53 -21.95
CA ILE A 131 32.59 -4.47 -23.33
C ILE A 131 31.75 -5.36 -24.25
N ASP A 132 31.34 -6.54 -23.81
CA ASP A 132 30.50 -7.45 -24.59
C ASP A 132 29.10 -6.85 -24.85
N ARG A 133 28.47 -6.26 -23.82
CA ARG A 133 27.19 -5.55 -23.95
C ARG A 133 27.27 -4.34 -24.89
N ILE A 134 28.32 -3.54 -24.78
CA ILE A 134 28.55 -2.42 -25.72
C ILE A 134 28.79 -2.94 -27.14
N SER A 135 29.55 -4.03 -27.29
CA SER A 135 29.87 -4.62 -28.60
C SER A 135 28.64 -5.20 -29.30
N GLN A 136 27.68 -5.73 -28.52
CA GLN A 136 26.44 -6.32 -29.03
C GLN A 136 25.32 -5.28 -29.22
N GLY A 137 25.56 -4.01 -28.86
CA GLY A 137 24.56 -2.94 -28.94
C GLY A 137 23.47 -3.02 -27.85
N GLU A 138 23.62 -3.93 -26.90
CA GLU A 138 22.73 -4.10 -25.74
C GLU A 138 23.17 -3.13 -24.63
N ILE A 139 23.09 -1.83 -24.91
CA ILE A 139 23.58 -0.77 -24.02
C ILE A 139 22.56 -0.45 -22.89
N GLY A 140 21.53 -1.28 -22.70
CA GLY A 140 20.51 -1.10 -21.68
C GLY A 140 19.77 0.25 -21.74
N SER A 141 18.95 0.49 -20.71
CA SER A 141 18.31 1.78 -20.45
C SER A 141 19.34 2.85 -20.11
N LEU A 142 18.97 4.12 -20.28
CA LEU A 142 19.78 5.27 -19.89
C LEU A 142 20.25 5.13 -18.42
N LEU A 143 19.34 4.71 -17.52
CA LEU A 143 19.66 4.47 -16.10
C LEU A 143 20.79 3.44 -15.91
N ASP A 144 20.77 2.32 -16.63
CA ASP A 144 21.80 1.27 -16.50
C ASP A 144 23.19 1.78 -16.90
N ARG A 145 23.26 2.66 -17.92
CA ARG A 145 24.50 3.33 -18.32
C ARG A 145 24.97 4.35 -17.28
N TYR A 146 24.04 5.08 -16.66
CA TYR A 146 24.34 6.03 -15.60
C TYR A 146 24.88 5.29 -14.37
N SER A 147 24.21 4.21 -13.93
CA SER A 147 24.65 3.37 -12.82
C SER A 147 26.00 2.70 -13.10
N ASP A 148 26.28 2.27 -14.34
CA ASP A 148 27.61 1.70 -14.66
C ASP A 148 28.69 2.80 -14.70
N ARG A 149 28.43 4.00 -15.22
CA ARG A 149 29.46 5.06 -15.32
C ARG A 149 29.73 5.81 -14.02
N PHE A 150 28.68 6.10 -13.26
CA PHE A 150 28.73 6.95 -12.08
C PHE A 150 28.44 6.19 -10.77
N GLY A 151 27.96 4.94 -10.85
CA GLY A 151 27.52 4.22 -9.64
C GLY A 151 26.39 4.96 -8.94
N HIS A 152 26.36 4.84 -7.61
CA HIS A 152 25.47 5.62 -6.74
C HIS A 152 26.07 6.96 -6.30
N GLU A 153 27.21 7.37 -6.85
CA GLU A 153 27.85 8.64 -6.50
C GLU A 153 27.03 9.82 -7.03
N LEU A 154 26.48 9.70 -8.25
CA LEU A 154 25.59 10.71 -8.82
C LEU A 154 24.30 10.86 -8.00
N ASP A 155 23.70 9.75 -7.57
CA ASP A 155 22.48 9.81 -6.75
C ASP A 155 22.76 10.46 -5.39
N ARG A 156 23.92 10.19 -4.79
CA ARG A 156 24.36 10.84 -3.55
C ARG A 156 24.61 12.33 -3.74
N ASP A 157 25.31 12.71 -4.80
CA ASP A 157 25.59 14.11 -5.11
C ASP A 157 24.31 14.88 -5.45
N ILE A 158 23.35 14.26 -6.15
CA ILE A 158 22.03 14.86 -6.41
C ILE A 158 21.24 15.05 -5.11
N ILE A 159 21.27 14.08 -4.19
CA ILE A 159 20.60 14.21 -2.89
C ILE A 159 21.24 15.32 -2.06
N VAL A 160 22.57 15.42 -2.03
CA VAL A 160 23.29 16.48 -1.34
C VAL A 160 22.95 17.84 -1.96
N MET A 161 23.04 17.98 -3.28
CA MET A 161 22.68 19.22 -3.99
C MET A 161 21.22 19.62 -3.73
N ARG A 162 20.26 18.69 -3.85
CA ARG A 162 18.84 18.99 -3.57
C ARG A 162 18.57 19.32 -2.10
N LYS A 163 19.38 18.78 -1.19
CA LYS A 163 19.32 19.10 0.23
C LYS A 163 19.91 20.48 0.49
N GLU A 164 21.06 20.80 -0.10
CA GLU A 164 21.69 22.12 -0.04
C GLU A 164 20.77 23.19 -0.64
N GLU A 165 20.15 22.95 -1.80
CA GLU A 165 19.17 23.86 -2.41
C GLU A 165 17.95 24.11 -1.50
N ARG A 166 17.48 23.08 -0.79
CA ARG A 166 16.39 23.22 0.18
C ARG A 166 16.84 23.99 1.41
N ASP A 167 18.00 23.66 1.97
CA ASP A 167 18.58 24.31 3.14
C ASP A 167 18.87 25.80 2.84
N ASP A 168 19.41 26.10 1.66
CA ASP A 168 19.65 27.46 1.17
C ASP A 168 18.32 28.25 1.08
N LYS A 169 17.28 27.68 0.45
CA LYS A 169 15.95 28.31 0.39
C LYS A 169 15.35 28.55 1.78
N ILE A 170 15.51 27.60 2.71
CA ILE A 170 15.05 27.74 4.10
C ILE A 170 15.82 28.87 4.79
N THR A 171 17.14 28.94 4.62
CA THR A 171 17.96 30.02 5.19
C THR A 171 17.63 31.37 4.59
N GLU A 172 17.35 31.46 3.28
CA GLU A 172 16.93 32.69 2.62
C GLU A 172 15.60 33.18 3.18
N ILE A 173 14.60 32.30 3.34
CA ILE A 173 13.32 32.66 3.96
C ILE A 173 13.53 33.12 5.41
N ARG A 174 14.36 32.41 6.17
CA ARG A 174 14.62 32.71 7.59
C ARG A 174 15.39 34.02 7.81
N ASP A 175 16.39 34.28 6.96
CA ASP A 175 17.28 35.43 7.09
C ASP A 175 16.73 36.64 6.30
N SER A 176 15.67 36.45 5.50
CA SER A 176 14.93 37.55 4.89
C SER A 176 14.34 38.46 5.99
N PRO A 177 14.66 39.77 5.98
CA PRO A 177 14.11 40.69 6.96
C PRO A 177 12.58 40.76 6.84
N THR A 178 11.87 40.44 7.92
CA THR A 178 10.41 40.60 7.97
C THR A 178 10.05 42.09 7.93
N VAL A 179 9.68 42.59 6.74
CA VAL A 179 9.22 43.98 6.58
C VAL A 179 7.72 44.02 6.87
N GLN A 180 7.34 44.55 8.04
CA GLN A 180 5.95 44.93 8.30
C GLN A 180 5.64 46.20 7.50
N LEU A 181 5.00 46.06 6.34
CA LEU A 181 4.52 47.18 5.56
C LEU A 181 3.28 47.77 6.24
N LEU A 182 3.49 48.85 6.99
CA LEU A 182 2.42 49.71 7.47
C LEU A 182 1.97 50.56 6.27
N ASN A 183 0.81 50.22 5.67
CA ASN A 183 0.14 50.86 4.53
C ASN A 183 0.54 50.36 3.12
N GLN A 184 0.34 49.08 2.85
CA GLN A 184 0.18 48.57 1.49
C GLN A 184 -1.10 47.73 1.43
N GLU A 185 -2.23 48.41 1.25
CA GLU A 185 -3.45 47.78 0.73
C GLU A 185 -3.19 47.61 -0.78
N GLY A 186 -2.91 46.38 -1.22
CA GLY A 186 -2.63 46.03 -2.61
C GLY A 186 -1.43 45.11 -2.78
N GLU A 187 -1.73 43.86 -3.16
CA GLU A 187 -0.83 42.89 -3.79
C GLU A 187 0.30 42.38 -2.88
N VAL A 188 -0.09 41.61 -1.86
CA VAL A 188 0.66 40.39 -1.58
C VAL A 188 0.04 39.38 -2.53
N GLU A 189 0.77 38.99 -3.57
CA GLU A 189 0.49 37.74 -4.27
C GLU A 189 0.66 36.64 -3.21
N ASP A 190 -0.42 36.36 -2.48
CA ASP A 190 -0.59 35.06 -1.87
C ASP A 190 -0.51 34.08 -3.03
N ASP A 191 0.47 33.18 -3.01
CA ASP A 191 0.59 32.03 -3.92
C ASP A 191 -0.62 31.05 -3.78
N SER A 192 -1.71 31.46 -3.14
CA SER A 192 -3.01 30.80 -3.22
C SER A 192 -3.76 31.34 -4.44
N HIS A 193 -3.96 30.47 -5.43
CA HIS A 193 -4.73 30.76 -6.64
C HIS A 193 -6.18 31.21 -6.38
N LEU A 194 -6.66 31.11 -5.13
CA LEU A 194 -8.01 31.43 -4.70
C LEU A 194 -7.99 32.63 -3.74
N ASP A 195 -8.95 33.54 -3.89
CA ASP A 195 -9.16 34.58 -2.90
C ASP A 195 -9.81 33.99 -1.62
N GLY A 196 -9.65 34.66 -0.48
CA GLY A 196 -10.15 34.13 0.79
C GLY A 196 -11.68 33.97 0.85
N ASP A 197 -12.43 34.75 0.08
CA ASP A 197 -13.89 34.71 0.07
C ASP A 197 -14.40 33.52 -0.77
N THR A 198 -13.80 33.26 -1.94
CA THR A 198 -14.06 32.10 -2.81
C THR A 198 -13.69 30.80 -2.12
N LEU A 199 -12.60 30.77 -1.36
CA LEU A 199 -12.22 29.59 -0.58
C LEU A 199 -13.30 29.22 0.46
N VAL A 200 -13.90 30.22 1.13
CA VAL A 200 -14.99 30.00 2.09
C VAL A 200 -16.26 29.53 1.39
N GLU A 201 -16.57 30.09 0.22
CA GLU A 201 -17.71 29.67 -0.60
C GLU A 201 -17.56 28.22 -1.09
N LEU A 202 -16.40 27.87 -1.65
CA LEU A 202 -16.07 26.51 -2.09
C LEU A 202 -16.12 25.50 -0.94
N ASN A 203 -15.61 25.84 0.25
CA ASN A 203 -15.75 24.97 1.42
C ASN A 203 -17.21 24.78 1.86
N THR A 204 -18.05 25.82 1.70
CA THR A 204 -19.48 25.73 2.02
C THR A 204 -20.21 24.83 1.01
N GLN A 205 -19.87 24.95 -0.28
CA GLN A 205 -20.38 24.08 -1.35
C GLN A 205 -19.93 22.63 -1.12
N LEU A 206 -18.65 22.41 -0.84
CA LEU A 206 -18.09 21.10 -0.51
C LEU A 206 -18.86 20.41 0.62
N LYS A 207 -19.11 21.14 1.71
CA LYS A 207 -19.88 20.61 2.85
C LYS A 207 -21.31 20.21 2.46
N THR A 208 -21.95 21.00 1.61
CA THR A 208 -23.31 20.70 1.13
C THR A 208 -23.33 19.41 0.30
N VAL A 209 -22.38 19.27 -0.62
CA VAL A 209 -22.21 18.07 -1.45
C VAL A 209 -21.92 16.84 -0.60
N GLU A 210 -21.04 16.95 0.40
CA GLU A 210 -20.71 15.85 1.31
C GLU A 210 -21.89 15.41 2.17
N ASP A 211 -22.69 16.34 2.67
CA ASP A 211 -23.92 16.04 3.42
C ASP A 211 -24.95 15.30 2.54
N GLU A 212 -25.07 15.66 1.26
CA GLU A 212 -25.94 14.98 0.30
C GLU A 212 -25.43 13.58 -0.05
N LEU A 213 -24.14 13.42 -0.33
CA LEU A 213 -23.52 12.10 -0.55
C LEU A 213 -23.74 11.18 0.65
N ARG A 214 -23.58 11.70 1.87
CA ARG A 214 -23.79 10.94 3.09
C ARG A 214 -25.24 10.55 3.32
N ARG A 215 -26.19 11.35 2.84
CA ARG A 215 -27.62 11.00 2.84
C ARG A 215 -27.96 9.95 1.79
N LEU A 216 -27.42 10.05 0.58
CA LEU A 216 -27.79 9.21 -0.57
C LEU A 216 -27.05 7.87 -0.61
N LYS A 217 -25.78 7.81 -0.18
CA LYS A 217 -25.01 6.56 -0.06
C LYS A 217 -25.77 5.43 0.66
N PRO A 218 -26.32 5.62 1.87
CA PRO A 218 -27.03 4.54 2.57
C PRO A 218 -28.34 4.15 1.85
N GLU A 219 -29.01 5.09 1.17
CA GLU A 219 -30.21 4.82 0.38
C GLU A 219 -29.88 3.96 -0.85
N TYR A 220 -28.77 4.26 -1.52
CA TYR A 220 -28.23 3.45 -2.61
C TYR A 220 -27.87 2.03 -2.17
N GLN A 221 -27.17 1.89 -1.04
CA GLN A 221 -26.79 0.57 -0.53
C GLN A 221 -28.02 -0.25 -0.10
N ALA A 222 -29.04 0.39 0.48
CA ALA A 222 -30.31 -0.26 0.79
C ALA A 222 -31.03 -0.74 -0.48
N ALA A 223 -31.10 0.11 -1.51
CA ALA A 223 -31.69 -0.24 -2.80
C ALA A 223 -30.92 -1.37 -3.50
N LYS A 224 -29.58 -1.39 -3.39
CA LYS A 224 -28.71 -2.45 -3.90
C LYS A 224 -28.97 -3.78 -3.17
N ALA A 225 -29.11 -3.74 -1.85
CA ALA A 225 -29.42 -4.92 -1.04
C ALA A 225 -30.83 -5.48 -1.30
N GLU A 226 -31.79 -4.61 -1.58
CA GLU A 226 -33.17 -4.98 -1.93
C GLU A 226 -33.32 -5.39 -3.41
N GLY A 227 -32.35 -5.01 -4.25
CA GLY A 227 -32.38 -5.24 -5.70
C GLY A 227 -33.36 -4.33 -6.43
N ASP A 228 -33.66 -3.15 -5.87
CA ASP A 228 -34.58 -2.18 -6.47
C ASP A 228 -33.92 -1.42 -7.62
N ARG A 229 -34.05 -1.97 -8.82
CA ARG A 229 -33.43 -1.45 -10.05
C ARG A 229 -33.97 -0.09 -10.47
N GLU A 230 -35.20 0.25 -10.13
CA GLU A 230 -35.79 1.56 -10.48
C GLU A 230 -35.13 2.66 -9.64
N LEU A 231 -35.03 2.43 -8.34
CA LEU A 231 -34.41 3.34 -7.38
C LEU A 231 -32.90 3.49 -7.66
N LEU A 232 -32.21 2.39 -7.97
CA LEU A 232 -30.79 2.43 -8.35
C LEU A 232 -30.54 3.26 -9.62
N ARG A 233 -31.43 3.18 -10.62
CA ARG A 233 -31.32 3.97 -11.85
C ARG A 233 -31.50 5.47 -11.61
N GLU A 234 -32.26 5.85 -10.59
CA GLU A 234 -32.41 7.26 -10.19
C GLU A 234 -31.22 7.75 -9.35
N LEU A 235 -30.72 6.94 -8.42
CA LEU A 235 -29.64 7.34 -7.51
C LEU A 235 -28.25 7.38 -8.15
N ARG A 236 -27.96 6.50 -9.12
CA ARG A 236 -26.65 6.45 -9.78
C ARG A 236 -26.19 7.78 -10.38
N PRO A 237 -26.94 8.41 -11.30
CA PRO A 237 -26.50 9.67 -11.91
C PRO A 237 -26.38 10.79 -10.87
N SER A 238 -27.24 10.80 -9.85
CA SER A 238 -27.15 11.78 -8.76
C SER A 238 -25.89 11.61 -7.91
N LEU A 239 -25.53 10.37 -7.55
CA LEU A 239 -24.32 10.10 -6.77
C LEU A 239 -23.06 10.39 -7.58
N GLU A 240 -23.04 10.01 -8.86
CA GLU A 240 -21.90 10.25 -9.74
C GLU A 240 -21.63 11.74 -9.93
N SER A 241 -22.68 12.52 -10.21
CA SER A 241 -22.60 13.99 -10.30
C SER A 241 -22.10 14.63 -9.01
N LEU A 242 -22.63 14.23 -7.84
CA LEU A 242 -22.16 14.78 -6.56
C LEU A 242 -20.72 14.37 -6.24
N MET A 243 -20.28 13.19 -6.66
CA MET A 243 -18.90 12.75 -6.45
C MET A 243 -17.90 13.45 -7.37
N SER A 244 -18.26 13.69 -8.63
CA SER A 244 -17.42 14.48 -9.54
C SER A 244 -17.30 15.92 -9.04
N GLU A 245 -18.41 16.53 -8.62
CA GLU A 245 -18.43 17.87 -8.03
C GLU A 245 -17.56 17.94 -6.76
N ARG A 246 -17.72 16.99 -5.82
CA ARG A 246 -16.87 16.91 -4.61
C ARG A 246 -15.39 16.86 -4.98
N LYS A 247 -15.04 15.99 -5.93
CA LYS A 247 -13.64 15.79 -6.35
C LYS A 247 -13.07 17.06 -6.97
N LEU A 248 -13.84 17.72 -7.82
CA LEU A 248 -13.43 18.93 -8.52
C LEU A 248 -13.28 20.10 -7.54
N ILE A 249 -14.24 20.30 -6.63
CA ILE A 249 -14.14 21.32 -5.57
C ILE A 249 -12.91 21.05 -4.69
N LYS A 250 -12.64 19.80 -4.31
CA LYS A 250 -11.44 19.45 -3.52
C LYS A 250 -10.15 19.73 -4.30
N ALA A 251 -10.08 19.38 -5.58
CA ALA A 251 -8.92 19.65 -6.43
C ALA A 251 -8.67 21.15 -6.59
N VAL A 252 -9.73 21.96 -6.75
CA VAL A 252 -9.63 23.43 -6.80
C VAL A 252 -9.14 24.00 -5.47
N ILE A 253 -9.72 23.57 -4.34
CA ILE A 253 -9.28 24.00 -3.00
C ILE A 253 -7.82 23.63 -2.72
N ALA A 254 -7.38 22.45 -3.17
CA ALA A 254 -6.00 21.99 -3.04
C ALA A 254 -5.01 22.70 -3.99
N GLY A 255 -5.51 23.49 -4.94
CA GLY A 255 -4.69 24.15 -5.97
C GLY A 255 -4.18 23.19 -7.05
N GLU A 256 -4.81 22.04 -7.22
CA GLU A 256 -4.49 21.04 -8.25
C GLU A 256 -5.29 21.25 -9.55
N ALA A 257 -6.45 21.89 -9.46
CA ALA A 257 -7.32 22.24 -10.59
C ALA A 257 -7.67 23.73 -10.59
N ASP A 258 -7.97 24.27 -11.77
CA ASP A 258 -8.35 25.67 -11.95
C ASP A 258 -9.86 25.86 -11.71
N ILE A 259 -10.27 27.02 -11.16
CA ILE A 259 -11.69 27.37 -10.98
C ILE A 259 -12.50 27.24 -12.28
N ASP A 260 -11.89 27.50 -13.44
CA ASP A 260 -12.58 27.46 -14.73
C ASP A 260 -13.08 26.05 -15.06
N GLU A 261 -12.43 24.99 -14.54
CA GLU A 261 -12.85 23.60 -14.73
C GLU A 261 -14.17 23.30 -13.99
N LEU A 262 -14.37 23.96 -12.83
CA LEU A 262 -15.61 23.88 -12.03
C LEU A 262 -16.84 24.41 -12.78
N ILE A 263 -16.63 25.30 -13.75
CA ILE A 263 -17.70 25.97 -14.50
C ILE A 263 -17.96 25.24 -15.82
N SER A 264 -16.95 24.54 -16.38
CA SER A 264 -17.07 23.83 -17.66
C SER A 264 -17.74 22.47 -17.57
N ASP A 265 -17.71 21.80 -16.41
CA ASP A 265 -18.31 20.46 -16.24
C ASP A 265 -19.86 20.48 -16.29
N ASP A 266 -20.49 21.65 -16.11
CA ASP A 266 -21.94 21.84 -16.28
C ASP A 266 -22.37 21.80 -17.77
N GLU A 267 -21.43 21.90 -18.72
CA GLU A 267 -21.72 22.09 -20.15
C GLU A 267 -21.15 21.00 -21.08
N GLU A 268 -20.41 20.00 -20.57
CA GLU A 268 -20.18 18.75 -21.31
C GLU A 268 -21.48 17.91 -21.27
N GLU A 269 -22.39 18.30 -22.16
CA GLU A 269 -23.47 17.48 -22.71
C GLU A 269 -22.89 16.10 -23.03
N TYR A 270 -23.11 15.14 -22.12
CA TYR A 270 -22.90 13.71 -22.40
C TYR A 270 -23.58 13.43 -23.73
N ASP A 271 -22.78 13.01 -24.72
CA ASP A 271 -23.24 12.67 -26.06
C ASP A 271 -24.28 11.53 -25.91
N ASP A 272 -25.56 11.92 -25.90
CA ASP A 272 -26.76 11.07 -25.80
C ASP A 272 -26.96 10.30 -27.12
N ASP A 273 -25.94 9.58 -27.59
CA ASP A 273 -25.98 8.83 -28.86
C ASP A 273 -25.65 7.34 -28.71
N ASP A 274 -25.79 6.77 -27.49
CA ASP A 274 -25.81 5.32 -27.25
C ASP A 274 -27.09 4.89 -26.49
N GLU A 275 -28.24 5.14 -27.11
CA GLU A 275 -29.58 4.79 -26.60
C GLU A 275 -29.90 3.26 -26.63
N ASP A 276 -28.91 2.36 -26.66
CA ASP A 276 -29.22 0.91 -26.76
C ASP A 276 -28.12 -0.05 -26.23
N GLU A 277 -27.39 0.30 -25.17
CA GLU A 277 -26.54 -0.68 -24.46
C GLU A 277 -27.26 -1.32 -23.27
N GLU A 278 -27.45 -2.63 -23.41
CA GLU A 278 -27.94 -3.55 -22.40
C GLU A 278 -27.09 -3.42 -21.12
N TYR A 279 -27.64 -2.76 -20.09
CA TYR A 279 -27.06 -2.56 -18.75
C TYR A 279 -26.13 -3.69 -18.30
N ASP A 280 -24.83 -3.52 -18.49
CA ASP A 280 -23.81 -4.43 -17.96
C ASP A 280 -23.66 -4.16 -16.45
N GLU A 281 -23.83 -5.22 -15.67
CA GLU A 281 -23.76 -5.27 -14.20
C GLU A 281 -22.35 -4.91 -13.67
N ASP A 282 -21.38 -4.73 -14.56
CA ASP A 282 -19.96 -4.48 -14.26
C ASP A 282 -19.63 -2.99 -14.01
N GLU A 283 -20.47 -2.04 -14.43
CA GLU A 283 -20.24 -0.60 -14.18
C GLU A 283 -20.71 -0.16 -12.76
N GLU A 284 -21.41 -1.04 -12.04
CA GLU A 284 -21.81 -0.84 -10.63
C GLU A 284 -20.63 -0.79 -9.64
N SER A 285 -19.42 -1.19 -10.05
CA SER A 285 -18.25 -1.25 -9.16
C SER A 285 -17.46 0.05 -9.10
N TYR A 286 -17.49 0.88 -10.15
CA TYR A 286 -16.59 2.05 -10.26
C TYR A 286 -17.02 3.22 -9.36
N VAL A 287 -18.33 3.39 -9.17
CA VAL A 287 -18.95 4.42 -8.31
C VAL A 287 -18.76 4.12 -6.82
N ALA A 288 -18.56 2.85 -6.43
CA ALA A 288 -18.45 2.44 -5.03
C ALA A 288 -17.03 2.58 -4.47
N GLU A 289 -15.98 2.17 -5.22
CA GLU A 289 -14.65 2.02 -4.61
C GLU A 289 -13.97 3.34 -4.23
N VAL A 290 -14.17 4.42 -4.98
CA VAL A 290 -13.44 5.69 -4.73
C VAL A 290 -13.92 6.40 -3.47
N ALA A 291 -15.14 6.10 -3.01
CA ALA A 291 -15.74 6.75 -1.85
C ALA A 291 -15.63 5.90 -0.56
N GLU A 292 -15.04 4.71 -0.67
CA GLU A 292 -14.77 3.80 0.44
C GLU A 292 -13.39 4.07 1.05
N ASP A 293 -12.37 4.41 0.26
CA ASP A 293 -10.97 4.51 0.75
C ASP A 293 -10.76 5.45 1.95
N ASP A 294 -11.19 6.71 1.89
CA ASP A 294 -10.95 7.69 2.97
C ASP A 294 -11.76 7.36 4.25
N ASP A 295 -13.00 6.88 4.06
CA ASP A 295 -13.89 6.52 5.16
C ASP A 295 -13.45 5.21 5.81
N ASP A 296 -13.00 4.23 5.02
CA ASP A 296 -12.54 2.93 5.49
C ASP A 296 -11.24 3.03 6.30
N VAL A 297 -10.31 3.89 5.87
CA VAL A 297 -9.08 4.15 6.62
C VAL A 297 -9.39 4.80 7.98
N PHE A 298 -10.42 5.65 8.06
CA PHE A 298 -10.86 6.24 9.34
C PHE A 298 -11.58 5.21 10.23
N LEU A 299 -12.43 4.35 9.67
CA LEU A 299 -13.08 3.25 10.40
C LEU A 299 -12.05 2.28 10.98
N GLU A 300 -11.02 1.93 10.20
CA GLU A 300 -9.90 1.12 10.65
C GLU A 300 -9.16 1.81 11.82
N PHE A 301 -8.84 3.10 11.67
CA PHE A 301 -8.20 3.89 12.72
C PHE A 301 -9.00 3.91 14.03
N VAL A 302 -10.32 4.12 13.99
CA VAL A 302 -11.14 4.11 15.20
C VAL A 302 -11.10 2.75 15.89
N SER A 303 -11.07 1.65 15.12
CA SER A 303 -10.96 0.29 15.66
C SER A 303 -9.59 0.01 16.30
N ILE A 304 -8.51 0.51 15.68
CA ILE A 304 -7.14 0.46 16.22
C ILE A 304 -7.07 1.22 17.53
N VAL A 305 -7.62 2.44 17.57
CA VAL A 305 -7.64 3.30 18.75
C VAL A 305 -8.42 2.67 19.89
N ASP A 306 -9.59 2.09 19.64
CA ASP A 306 -10.38 1.43 20.70
C ASP A 306 -9.64 0.22 21.27
N THR A 307 -8.97 -0.56 20.42
CA THR A 307 -8.13 -1.69 20.84
C THR A 307 -6.92 -1.23 21.66
N LEU A 308 -6.26 -0.16 21.22
CA LEU A 308 -5.09 0.42 21.86
C LEU A 308 -5.43 1.01 23.24
N LEU A 309 -6.50 1.80 23.31
CA LEU A 309 -6.97 2.43 24.54
C LEU A 309 -7.55 1.40 25.52
N GLY A 310 -8.23 0.37 25.02
CA GLY A 310 -8.82 -0.69 25.85
C GLY A 310 -7.79 -1.62 26.50
N SER A 311 -6.61 -1.77 25.88
CA SER A 311 -5.59 -2.75 26.31
C SER A 311 -4.43 -2.12 27.09
N ASN A 312 -4.04 -0.88 26.76
CA ASN A 312 -2.76 -0.31 27.18
C ASN A 312 -2.87 0.95 28.05
N LEU A 313 -4.08 1.46 28.31
CA LEU A 313 -4.25 2.66 29.14
C LEU A 313 -4.38 2.30 30.64
N PRO A 314 -3.58 2.90 31.54
CA PRO A 314 -3.75 2.70 32.98
C PRO A 314 -5.05 3.33 33.51
N GLU A 315 -5.66 2.71 34.53
CA GLU A 315 -6.96 3.14 35.11
C GLU A 315 -6.96 4.62 35.54
N ASP A 316 -5.85 5.13 36.04
CA ASP A 316 -5.70 6.54 36.44
C ASP A 316 -5.87 7.50 35.25
N LYS A 317 -5.39 7.12 34.06
CA LYS A 317 -5.51 7.91 32.83
C LYS A 317 -6.89 7.78 32.19
N ILE A 318 -7.52 6.60 32.30
CA ILE A 318 -8.92 6.41 31.88
C ILE A 318 -9.84 7.30 32.74
N SER A 319 -9.62 7.36 34.05
CA SER A 319 -10.41 8.22 34.94
C SER A 319 -10.19 9.70 34.67
N GLU A 320 -8.98 10.12 34.30
CA GLU A 320 -8.67 11.50 33.91
C GLU A 320 -9.36 11.85 32.58
N PHE A 321 -9.27 10.95 31.60
CA PHE A 321 -9.86 11.14 30.28
C PHE A 321 -11.38 11.16 30.30
N THR A 322 -12.03 10.24 31.01
CA THR A 322 -13.50 10.18 31.14
C THR A 322 -14.13 11.41 31.81
N GLN A 323 -13.32 12.22 32.51
CA GLN A 323 -13.73 13.49 33.11
C GLN A 323 -13.38 14.70 32.22
N SER A 324 -12.63 14.49 31.14
CA SER A 324 -12.22 15.53 30.20
C SER A 324 -13.31 15.80 29.15
N ASP A 325 -13.28 17.00 28.57
CA ASP A 325 -14.22 17.40 27.53
C ASP A 325 -14.09 16.56 26.25
N GLY A 326 -12.89 16.03 25.96
CA GLY A 326 -12.60 15.17 24.80
C GLY A 326 -13.27 13.79 24.85
N PHE A 327 -13.75 13.36 26.02
CA PHE A 327 -14.47 12.08 26.13
C PHE A 327 -15.80 12.08 25.40
N ASN A 328 -16.47 13.23 25.28
CA ASN A 328 -17.73 13.32 24.54
C ASN A 328 -17.51 13.10 23.05
N THR A 329 -16.50 13.77 22.46
CA THR A 329 -16.09 13.57 21.06
C THR A 329 -15.68 12.11 20.81
N TYR A 330 -14.86 11.53 21.69
CA TYR A 330 -14.48 10.12 21.60
C TYR A 330 -15.68 9.17 21.61
N ARG A 331 -16.65 9.42 22.48
CA ARG A 331 -17.85 8.60 22.60
C ARG A 331 -18.76 8.73 21.37
N GLU A 332 -18.92 9.95 20.87
CA GLU A 332 -19.77 10.25 19.72
C GLU A 332 -19.22 9.59 18.46
N VAL A 333 -17.95 9.87 18.13
CA VAL A 333 -17.27 9.30 16.97
C VAL A 333 -17.03 7.81 17.14
N GLY A 334 -16.64 7.33 18.32
CA GLY A 334 -16.43 5.91 18.58
C GLY A 334 -17.72 5.06 18.53
N SER A 335 -18.90 5.68 18.67
CA SER A 335 -20.18 4.97 18.58
C SER A 335 -20.71 4.84 17.16
N ASP A 336 -20.38 5.81 16.29
CA ASP A 336 -20.78 5.81 14.88
C ASP A 336 -19.75 6.54 14.01
N PRO A 337 -18.58 5.90 13.76
CA PRO A 337 -17.46 6.55 13.08
C PRO A 337 -17.75 6.81 11.59
N SER A 338 -18.60 5.99 10.98
CA SER A 338 -19.15 6.17 9.62
C SER A 338 -19.96 7.45 9.44
N ASN A 339 -20.46 8.02 10.54
CA ASN A 339 -21.28 9.22 10.57
C ASN A 339 -20.57 10.43 11.22
N ALA A 340 -19.26 10.38 11.44
CA ALA A 340 -18.52 11.56 11.87
C ALA A 340 -18.23 12.46 10.65
N ASP A 341 -18.53 13.76 10.76
CA ASP A 341 -18.07 14.78 9.80
C ASP A 341 -16.58 15.09 9.99
N GLU A 342 -15.96 15.66 8.96
CA GLU A 342 -14.50 15.91 8.91
C GLU A 342 -13.99 16.71 10.13
N GLU A 343 -14.77 17.67 10.62
CA GLU A 343 -14.43 18.45 11.81
C GLU A 343 -14.46 17.60 13.10
N LEU A 344 -15.47 16.75 13.28
CA LEU A 344 -15.50 15.78 14.40
C LEU A 344 -14.37 14.75 14.30
N ARG A 345 -14.01 14.29 13.09
CA ARG A 345 -12.89 13.36 12.86
C ARG A 345 -11.56 14.01 13.25
N ALA A 346 -11.35 15.27 12.88
CA ALA A 346 -10.16 16.02 13.24
C ALA A 346 -10.08 16.30 14.76
N GLU A 347 -11.21 16.62 15.40
CA GLU A 347 -11.26 16.75 16.86
C GLU A 347 -10.98 15.42 17.57
N PHE A 348 -11.55 14.31 17.07
CA PHE A 348 -11.29 12.97 17.56
C PHE A 348 -9.81 12.61 17.47
N PHE A 349 -9.17 12.87 16.32
CA PHE A 349 -7.74 12.65 16.13
C PHE A 349 -6.90 13.42 17.16
N LYS A 350 -7.18 14.71 17.39
CA LYS A 350 -6.48 15.52 18.41
C LYS A 350 -6.64 14.97 19.82
N VAL A 351 -7.83 14.48 20.15
CA VAL A 351 -8.10 13.83 21.45
C VAL A 351 -7.27 12.55 21.58
N VAL A 352 -7.21 11.74 20.53
CA VAL A 352 -6.46 10.48 20.48
C VAL A 352 -4.95 10.71 20.52
N ASP A 353 -4.41 11.69 19.80
CA ASP A 353 -2.98 12.06 19.81
C ASP A 353 -2.54 12.52 21.21
N ALA A 354 -3.37 13.33 21.89
CA ALA A 354 -3.12 13.74 23.27
C ALA A 354 -3.14 12.54 24.25
N LEU A 355 -4.00 11.55 24.02
CA LEU A 355 -4.07 10.31 24.79
C LEU A 355 -2.85 9.42 24.56
N LEU A 356 -2.42 9.27 23.31
CA LEU A 356 -1.20 8.55 22.91
C LEU A 356 0.05 9.17 23.54
N GLY A 357 0.14 10.50 23.58
CA GLY A 357 1.22 11.22 24.27
C GLY A 357 1.23 11.01 25.80
N GLY A 358 0.13 10.51 26.38
CA GLY A 358 0.01 10.16 27.80
C GLY A 358 0.28 8.70 28.13
N MET A 359 0.55 7.85 27.13
CA MET A 359 0.80 6.41 27.31
C MET A 359 2.23 6.12 27.80
N PRO A 360 2.45 4.99 28.50
CA PRO A 360 3.81 4.56 28.84
C PRO A 360 4.63 4.28 27.57
N ASP A 361 5.92 4.66 27.60
CA ASP A 361 6.85 4.53 26.46
C ASP A 361 6.89 3.10 25.87
N GLU A 362 6.68 2.08 26.71
CA GLU A 362 6.66 0.67 26.30
C GLU A 362 5.48 0.36 25.37
N ALA A 363 4.28 0.88 25.65
CA ALA A 363 3.09 0.70 24.82
C ALA A 363 3.16 1.54 23.53
N VAL A 364 3.72 2.74 23.60
CA VAL A 364 3.96 3.58 22.41
C VAL A 364 4.97 2.92 21.48
N SER A 365 6.04 2.34 22.02
CA SER A 365 7.05 1.64 21.22
C SER A 365 6.46 0.39 20.53
N GLU A 366 5.64 -0.38 21.24
CA GLU A 366 4.94 -1.55 20.67
C GLU A 366 3.97 -1.13 19.55
N PHE A 367 3.23 -0.03 19.74
CA PHE A 367 2.34 0.51 18.73
C PHE A 367 3.08 1.00 17.48
N VAL A 368 4.16 1.76 17.64
CA VAL A 368 4.96 2.28 16.50
C VAL A 368 5.65 1.16 15.71
N GLU A 369 5.94 0.03 16.35
CA GLU A 369 6.47 -1.17 15.67
C GLU A 369 5.39 -2.02 14.99
N SER A 370 4.10 -1.73 15.21
CA SER A 370 2.98 -2.44 14.62
C SER A 370 2.56 -1.89 13.25
N GLU A 371 1.89 -2.72 12.45
CA GLU A 371 1.32 -2.32 11.16
C GLU A 371 0.22 -1.26 11.32
N ASP A 372 -0.43 -1.19 12.49
CA ASP A 372 -1.48 -0.21 12.83
C ASP A 372 -0.97 1.24 12.85
N PHE A 373 0.34 1.44 12.98
CA PHE A 373 0.96 2.77 12.96
C PHE A 373 0.92 3.42 11.56
N ASP A 374 0.88 2.62 10.49
CA ASP A 374 0.78 3.16 9.13
C ASP A 374 -0.59 3.81 8.90
N THR A 375 -1.67 3.21 9.40
CA THR A 375 -3.02 3.81 9.40
C THR A 375 -3.05 5.10 10.23
N TYR A 376 -2.43 5.09 11.42
CA TYR A 376 -2.28 6.31 12.25
C TYR A 376 -1.56 7.44 11.52
N ARG A 377 -0.47 7.13 10.82
CA ARG A 377 0.31 8.11 10.07
C ARG A 377 -0.47 8.71 8.90
N THR A 378 -1.24 7.87 8.22
CA THR A 378 -2.07 8.27 7.08
C THR A 378 -3.17 9.23 7.54
N ILE A 379 -3.90 8.86 8.59
CA ILE A 379 -4.91 9.71 9.24
C ILE A 379 -4.29 10.99 9.80
N GLY A 380 -3.13 10.89 10.43
CA GLY A 380 -2.40 12.05 10.95
C GLY A 380 -1.94 13.00 9.86
N ALA A 381 -1.67 12.54 8.63
CA ALA A 381 -1.37 13.44 7.51
C ALA A 381 -2.62 14.17 7.00
N MET A 382 -3.80 13.57 7.15
CA MET A 382 -5.08 14.16 6.73
C MET A 382 -5.62 15.18 7.75
N TYR A 383 -5.44 14.93 9.05
CA TYR A 383 -6.09 15.71 10.12
C TYR A 383 -5.14 16.49 11.05
N SER A 384 -3.83 16.55 10.72
CA SER A 384 -2.76 17.24 11.50
C SER A 384 -2.95 18.75 11.65
#